data_AF-A0A503TJN4-F1
#
_entry.id   AF-A0A503TJN4-F1
#
_cell.length_a   1.000
_cell.length_b   1.000
_cell.length_c   1.000
_cell.angle_alpha   90.00
_cell.angle_beta   90.00
_cell.angle_gamma   90.00
#
_symmetry.space_group_name_H-M   'P 1'
#
loop_
_entity.id
_entity.type
_entity.pdbx_description
1 polymer ?
#
loop_
_entity_poly.entity_id
_entity_poly.type
_entity_poly.pdbx_seq_one_letter_code
_entity_poly.pdbx_strand_id
1 'polypeptide(L)'
;MTGKTAFETRYGFRRNEVQLGNWRENPFNRWSFQNLGELVPTARVAAAPGVVEAPVRDLGGLLGEKVSVAAAPETVAEFLLRSSTDALTVMKGGKTIGDWFAPHMDFGARHIIFSVSKSVTAIIAGILEGEGAFDPEAPVTKYIPEAKGSAYGDASARHVLDMSVSLDFEEAYLDAESAFARYRRATLWNPGGGTESLREFILTLQRLAEPHGQTFRYRSPNSDLLGLLLERASGQRFPDLMREKLWLPLGAVSEASIGVDMEGTARTAGGISVTPRDLARIGEMMRQGGTANGRRIVPEAWVRDTTVTGGSSEAWQRGAMLPLFPKGRYRNKWYQTGFENGAYCGIGIHGQWLYVDPKAEVVIAKMSSQPEPVDDPLDIEIVAFFEALSRII
;
A
#
# COMPACT_ATOMS: atom_id res chain seq x y z
N MET A 1 -4.90 -21.93 36.20
CA MET A 1 -4.82 -20.45 36.20
C MET A 1 -6.11 -19.93 35.57
N THR A 2 -6.90 -19.16 36.30
CA THR A 2 -8.29 -18.77 35.94
C THR A 2 -8.43 -17.29 35.54
N GLY A 3 -7.32 -16.61 35.22
CA GLY A 3 -7.32 -15.21 34.77
C GLY A 3 -7.11 -15.07 33.27
N LYS A 4 -7.49 -13.91 32.72
CA LYS A 4 -7.16 -13.51 31.34
C LYS A 4 -5.64 -13.53 31.14
N THR A 5 -5.20 -14.07 30.02
CA THR A 5 -3.82 -13.99 29.56
C THR A 5 -3.40 -12.55 29.25
N ALA A 6 -2.10 -12.29 29.16
CA ALA A 6 -1.59 -10.98 28.71
C ALA A 6 -2.10 -10.63 27.30
N PHE A 7 -2.26 -11.64 26.44
CA PHE A 7 -2.83 -11.48 25.11
C PHE A 7 -4.29 -11.01 25.17
N GLU A 8 -5.14 -11.71 25.93
CA GLU A 8 -6.56 -11.35 26.08
C GLU A 8 -6.74 -9.97 26.72
N THR A 9 -5.86 -9.58 27.64
CA THR A 9 -5.86 -8.24 28.23
C THR A 9 -5.53 -7.17 27.19
N ARG A 10 -4.56 -7.43 26.29
CA ARG A 10 -4.12 -6.48 25.27
C ARG A 10 -5.10 -6.33 24.10
N TYR A 11 -5.67 -7.43 23.62
CA TYR A 11 -6.46 -7.45 22.39
C TYR A 11 -7.96 -7.64 22.58
N GLY A 12 -8.40 -8.12 23.77
CA GLY A 12 -9.81 -8.34 24.08
C GLY A 12 -10.41 -9.66 23.59
N PHE A 13 -9.61 -10.54 22.98
CA PHE A 13 -10.00 -11.88 22.51
C PHE A 13 -8.88 -12.90 22.74
N ARG A 14 -9.16 -14.21 22.64
CA ARG A 14 -8.12 -15.25 22.79
C ARG A 14 -7.33 -15.41 21.51
N ARG A 15 -6.02 -15.69 21.64
CA ARG A 15 -5.14 -15.88 20.48
C ARG A 15 -5.64 -16.95 19.50
N ASN A 16 -6.20 -18.06 20.01
CA ASN A 16 -6.70 -19.16 19.17
C ASN A 16 -8.01 -18.85 18.42
N GLU A 17 -8.63 -17.69 18.65
CA GLU A 17 -9.79 -17.22 17.89
C GLU A 17 -9.37 -16.58 16.56
N VAL A 18 -8.11 -16.14 16.42
CA VAL A 18 -7.59 -15.62 15.14
C VAL A 18 -7.18 -16.78 14.25
N GLN A 19 -7.87 -16.90 13.12
CA GLN A 19 -7.72 -17.95 12.14
C GLN A 19 -7.61 -17.36 10.73
N LEU A 20 -7.16 -18.17 9.76
CA LEU A 20 -7.03 -17.72 8.36
C LEU A 20 -8.38 -17.27 7.75
N GLY A 21 -9.51 -17.75 8.27
CA GLY A 21 -10.84 -17.33 7.81
C GLY A 21 -11.22 -15.91 8.21
N ASN A 22 -10.86 -15.48 9.42
CA ASN A 22 -11.39 -14.27 10.05
C ASN A 22 -10.32 -13.22 10.38
N TRP A 23 -9.06 -13.42 10.00
CA TRP A 23 -7.97 -12.53 10.41
C TRP A 23 -8.11 -11.07 9.97
N ARG A 24 -8.93 -10.76 8.95
CA ARG A 24 -9.21 -9.38 8.53
C ARG A 24 -10.43 -8.77 9.21
N GLU A 25 -11.19 -9.54 9.97
CA GLU A 25 -12.39 -9.09 10.65
C GLU A 25 -12.03 -8.43 11.99
N ASN A 26 -12.83 -7.46 12.40
CA ASN A 26 -12.76 -6.90 13.75
C ASN A 26 -13.28 -7.93 14.78
N PRO A 27 -12.66 -8.07 15.96
CA PRO A 27 -11.48 -7.36 16.45
C PRO A 27 -10.14 -8.01 16.07
N PHE A 28 -10.15 -9.15 15.39
CA PHE A 28 -8.96 -9.98 15.11
C PHE A 28 -7.88 -9.26 14.30
N ASN A 29 -8.30 -8.36 13.41
CA ASN A 29 -7.44 -7.53 12.56
C ASN A 29 -6.43 -6.67 13.36
N ARG A 30 -6.79 -6.24 14.58
CA ARG A 30 -5.90 -5.48 15.48
C ARG A 30 -4.61 -6.21 15.80
N TRP A 31 -4.66 -7.55 15.90
CA TRP A 31 -3.48 -8.37 16.13
C TRP A 31 -2.87 -8.88 14.82
N SER A 32 -3.70 -9.39 13.91
CA SER A 32 -3.23 -10.08 12.71
C SER A 32 -2.48 -9.17 11.74
N PHE A 33 -2.86 -7.89 11.64
CA PHE A 33 -2.20 -6.94 10.75
C PHE A 33 -0.77 -6.63 11.17
N GLN A 34 -0.45 -6.84 12.46
CA GLN A 34 0.91 -6.75 12.99
C GLN A 34 1.68 -8.08 12.91
N ASN A 35 0.98 -9.20 12.73
CA ASN A 35 1.53 -10.56 12.89
C ASN A 35 1.20 -11.47 11.69
N LEU A 36 1.12 -10.90 10.49
CA LEU A 36 0.67 -11.58 9.27
C LEU A 36 1.40 -12.91 8.99
N GLY A 37 2.71 -12.97 9.29
CA GLY A 37 3.54 -14.15 9.06
C GLY A 37 3.17 -15.39 9.89
N GLU A 38 2.32 -15.24 10.92
CA GLU A 38 1.76 -16.38 11.66
C GLU A 38 0.53 -17.00 10.98
N LEU A 39 -0.02 -16.36 9.95
CA LEU A 39 -1.27 -16.75 9.29
C LEU A 39 -1.08 -17.12 7.82
N VAL A 40 -0.17 -16.44 7.13
CA VAL A 40 0.11 -16.67 5.71
C VAL A 40 1.61 -16.79 5.48
N PRO A 41 2.06 -17.58 4.48
CA PRO A 41 3.47 -17.62 4.11
C PRO A 41 4.00 -16.24 3.72
N THR A 42 5.20 -15.90 4.21
CA THR A 42 5.84 -14.61 3.89
C THR A 42 7.32 -14.81 3.54
N ALA A 43 7.81 -13.99 2.62
CA ALA A 43 9.24 -13.82 2.35
C ALA A 43 9.78 -12.62 3.14
N ARG A 44 10.99 -12.76 3.67
CA ARG A 44 11.70 -11.72 4.42
C ARG A 44 12.39 -10.75 3.47
N VAL A 45 12.33 -9.45 3.78
CA VAL A 45 13.10 -8.38 3.13
C VAL A 45 14.00 -7.78 4.20
N ALA A 46 15.26 -8.20 4.23
CA ALA A 46 16.18 -7.83 5.31
C ALA A 46 16.62 -6.36 5.24
N ALA A 47 16.70 -5.70 6.40
CA ALA A 47 17.35 -4.40 6.56
C ALA A 47 18.88 -4.54 6.70
N ALA A 48 19.58 -3.40 6.67
CA ALA A 48 21.01 -3.36 6.94
C ALA A 48 21.27 -3.71 8.43
N PRO A 49 22.26 -4.57 8.74
CA PRO A 49 22.56 -4.91 10.12
C PRO A 49 23.12 -3.71 10.88
N GLY A 50 22.84 -3.64 12.19
CA GLY A 50 23.44 -2.65 13.09
C GLY A 50 22.88 -1.23 13.00
N VAL A 51 21.87 -0.98 12.16
CA VAL A 51 21.14 0.30 12.16
C VAL A 51 20.14 0.29 13.30
N VAL A 52 20.21 1.32 14.16
CA VAL A 52 19.31 1.48 15.31
C VAL A 52 18.34 2.61 15.01
N GLU A 53 17.05 2.36 15.18
CA GLU A 53 16.00 3.36 15.00
C GLU A 53 16.08 4.40 16.12
N ALA A 54 15.84 5.67 15.79
CA ALA A 54 15.76 6.70 16.81
C ALA A 54 14.62 6.36 17.80
N PRO A 55 14.69 6.78 19.08
CA PRO A 55 13.59 6.52 20.01
C PRO A 55 12.28 7.13 19.51
N VAL A 56 11.15 6.58 19.98
CA VAL A 56 9.82 7.15 19.73
C VAL A 56 9.79 8.63 20.10
N ARG A 57 9.14 9.46 19.26
CA ARG A 57 8.98 10.89 19.51
C ARG A 57 7.50 11.16 19.66
N ASP A 58 7.04 11.58 20.83
CA ASP A 58 5.62 11.86 21.06
C ASP A 58 5.14 13.06 20.22
N LEU A 59 3.90 13.01 19.73
CA LEU A 59 3.27 14.13 19.00
C LEU A 59 2.99 15.35 19.92
N GLY A 60 3.07 15.20 21.24
CA GLY A 60 3.02 16.27 22.21
C GLY A 60 1.72 17.06 22.14
N GLY A 61 1.83 18.39 22.16
CA GLY A 61 0.70 19.30 22.09
C GLY A 61 -0.19 19.09 20.86
N LEU A 62 0.36 18.53 19.77
CA LEU A 62 -0.41 18.25 18.55
C LEU A 62 -1.57 17.29 18.80
N LEU A 63 -1.47 16.38 19.78
CA LEU A 63 -2.56 15.47 20.14
C LEU A 63 -3.81 16.20 20.65
N GLY A 64 -3.62 17.37 21.27
CA GLY A 64 -4.70 18.22 21.78
C GLY A 64 -5.21 19.26 20.80
N GLU A 65 -4.57 19.42 19.64
CA GLU A 65 -5.02 20.36 18.61
C GLU A 65 -6.35 19.91 18.01
N LYS A 66 -7.22 20.89 17.74
CA LYS A 66 -8.55 20.62 17.17
C LYS A 66 -8.47 20.56 15.66
N VAL A 67 -9.02 19.49 15.09
CA VAL A 67 -9.18 19.28 13.65
C VAL A 67 -10.67 19.30 13.30
N SER A 68 -11.02 20.00 12.23
CA SER A 68 -12.40 20.07 11.73
C SER A 68 -12.51 19.19 10.49
N VAL A 69 -12.79 17.91 10.70
CA VAL A 69 -12.84 16.86 9.66
C VAL A 69 -14.26 16.38 9.38
N ALA A 70 -15.19 16.67 10.29
CA ALA A 70 -16.61 16.33 10.22
C ALA A 70 -17.48 17.51 10.72
N ALA A 71 -18.74 17.24 11.09
CA ALA A 71 -19.69 18.26 11.55
C ALA A 71 -19.30 18.96 12.88
N ALA A 72 -18.38 18.38 13.67
CA ALA A 72 -17.90 18.95 14.92
C ALA A 72 -16.36 18.86 15.01
N PRO A 73 -15.68 19.88 15.58
CA PRO A 73 -14.26 19.79 15.89
C PRO A 73 -14.00 18.71 16.94
N GLU A 74 -13.02 17.85 16.69
CA GLU A 74 -12.46 16.90 17.66
C GLU A 74 -10.94 17.10 17.75
N THR A 75 -10.31 16.55 18.78
CA THR A 75 -8.85 16.59 18.92
C THR A 75 -8.18 15.58 17.98
N VAL A 76 -6.91 15.80 17.65
CA VAL A 76 -6.10 14.82 16.90
C VAL A 76 -6.15 13.44 17.57
N ALA A 77 -6.02 13.35 18.89
CA ALA A 77 -6.07 12.08 19.60
C ALA A 77 -7.42 11.37 19.47
N GLU A 78 -8.53 12.11 19.59
CA GLU A 78 -9.88 11.56 19.43
C GLU A 78 -10.10 11.02 18.01
N PHE A 79 -9.65 11.75 16.99
CA PHE A 79 -9.75 11.30 15.60
C PHE A 79 -8.95 10.02 15.34
N LEU A 80 -7.72 9.93 15.87
CA LEU A 80 -6.88 8.74 15.71
C LEU A 80 -7.54 7.50 16.31
N LEU A 81 -8.15 7.64 17.50
CA LEU A 81 -8.89 6.56 18.15
C LEU A 81 -10.16 6.18 17.37
N ARG A 82 -10.97 7.17 16.97
CA ARG A 82 -12.23 6.96 16.23
C ARG A 82 -12.00 6.30 14.87
N SER A 83 -10.92 6.68 14.19
CA SER A 83 -10.55 6.14 12.87
C SER A 83 -9.76 4.82 12.95
N SER A 84 -9.77 4.14 14.11
CA SER A 84 -9.10 2.86 14.37
C SER A 84 -7.61 2.85 13.99
N THR A 85 -6.94 3.96 14.28
CA THR A 85 -5.50 4.08 14.00
C THR A 85 -4.71 3.19 14.93
N ASP A 86 -3.74 2.48 14.37
CA ASP A 86 -2.78 1.65 15.10
C ASP A 86 -1.44 2.37 15.25
N ALA A 87 -1.02 3.09 14.21
CA ALA A 87 0.12 3.98 14.25
C ALA A 87 -0.02 5.19 13.33
N LEU A 88 0.60 6.28 13.74
CA LEU A 88 0.83 7.47 12.93
C LEU A 88 2.31 7.86 13.07
N THR A 89 3.00 8.11 11.95
CA THR A 89 4.30 8.79 11.92
C THR A 89 4.18 10.00 11.02
N VAL A 90 4.64 11.16 11.50
CA VAL A 90 4.62 12.42 10.73
C VAL A 90 6.04 12.94 10.54
N MET A 91 6.38 13.30 9.30
CA MET A 91 7.64 13.95 8.93
C MET A 91 7.40 15.34 8.33
N LYS A 92 8.32 16.28 8.56
CA LYS A 92 8.32 17.64 8.01
C LYS A 92 9.75 18.00 7.62
N GLY A 93 9.95 18.39 6.36
CA GLY A 93 11.27 18.81 5.87
C GLY A 93 12.35 17.75 6.11
N GLY A 94 12.02 16.47 5.93
CA GLY A 94 12.95 15.34 6.13
C GLY A 94 13.18 14.91 7.58
N LYS A 95 12.47 15.48 8.56
CA LYS A 95 12.63 15.13 9.99
C LYS A 95 11.33 14.56 10.56
N THR A 96 11.43 13.50 11.37
CA THR A 96 10.31 13.01 12.17
C THR A 96 9.94 14.04 13.24
N ILE A 97 8.71 14.55 13.21
CA ILE A 97 8.17 15.46 14.23
C ILE A 97 7.47 14.69 15.35
N GLY A 98 6.87 13.54 15.04
CA GLY A 98 6.38 12.65 16.07
C GLY A 98 5.69 11.40 15.52
N ASP A 99 5.41 10.51 16.44
CA ASP A 99 4.75 9.24 16.29
C ASP A 99 3.63 9.13 17.31
N TRP A 100 2.60 8.37 16.98
CA TRP A 100 1.55 7.93 17.89
C TRP A 100 1.26 6.45 17.64
N PHE A 101 1.00 5.71 18.70
CA PHE A 101 0.70 4.27 18.65
C PHE A 101 -0.51 3.96 19.52
N ALA A 102 -1.38 3.09 19.01
CA ALA A 102 -2.47 2.55 19.81
C ALA A 102 -1.94 1.64 20.93
N PRO A 103 -2.70 1.45 22.03
CA PRO A 103 -2.27 0.61 23.16
C PRO A 103 -1.92 -0.83 22.79
N HIS A 104 -2.43 -1.33 21.65
CA HIS A 104 -2.16 -2.68 21.17
C HIS A 104 -1.04 -2.77 20.13
N MET A 105 -0.37 -1.68 19.76
CA MET A 105 0.77 -1.67 18.84
C MET A 105 2.04 -1.13 19.50
N ASP A 106 3.10 -1.94 19.48
CA ASP A 106 4.40 -1.53 20.04
C ASP A 106 5.20 -0.71 19.02
N PHE A 107 6.04 0.20 19.51
CA PHE A 107 7.01 0.89 18.67
C PHE A 107 7.94 -0.12 17.98
N GLY A 108 8.13 0.03 16.67
CA GLY A 108 8.94 -0.89 15.85
C GLY A 108 8.21 -2.15 15.39
N ALA A 109 6.94 -2.35 15.77
CA ALA A 109 6.11 -3.40 15.19
C ALA A 109 5.89 -3.12 13.69
N ARG A 110 5.93 -4.19 12.88
CA ARG A 110 5.51 -4.12 11.48
C ARG A 110 3.99 -4.14 11.41
N HIS A 111 3.46 -3.57 10.33
CA HIS A 111 2.05 -3.63 10.01
C HIS A 111 1.88 -3.88 8.52
N ILE A 112 0.91 -4.70 8.14
CA ILE A 112 0.54 -4.88 6.73
C ILE A 112 0.02 -3.56 6.17
N ILE A 113 0.54 -3.12 5.02
CA ILE A 113 0.17 -1.82 4.43
C ILE A 113 -0.89 -1.94 3.32
N PHE A 114 -1.42 -3.15 3.13
CA PHE A 114 -2.35 -3.49 2.07
C PHE A 114 -1.97 -2.79 0.76
N SER A 115 -2.88 -2.09 0.11
CA SER A 115 -2.67 -1.57 -1.23
C SER A 115 -1.68 -0.41 -1.35
N VAL A 116 -1.15 0.13 -0.24
CA VAL A 116 0.06 0.97 -0.29
C VAL A 116 1.25 0.16 -0.84
N SER A 117 1.22 -1.17 -0.71
CA SER A 117 2.18 -2.09 -1.37
C SER A 117 2.30 -1.82 -2.87
N LYS A 118 1.20 -1.46 -3.54
CA LYS A 118 1.18 -1.18 -4.99
C LYS A 118 2.10 -0.01 -5.34
N SER A 119 2.09 1.03 -4.52
CA SER A 119 2.90 2.22 -4.65
C SER A 119 4.39 1.91 -4.45
N VAL A 120 4.72 0.99 -3.52
CA VAL A 120 6.08 0.46 -3.32
C VAL A 120 6.53 -0.39 -4.53
N THR A 121 5.66 -1.22 -5.10
CA THR A 121 5.94 -2.00 -6.30
C THR A 121 6.24 -1.09 -7.51
N ALA A 122 5.52 0.00 -7.68
CA ALA A 122 5.78 0.94 -8.76
C ALA A 122 7.07 1.77 -8.58
N ILE A 123 7.54 1.96 -7.34
CA ILE A 123 8.88 2.49 -7.10
C ILE A 123 9.94 1.56 -7.68
N ILE A 124 9.82 0.24 -7.45
CA ILE A 124 10.75 -0.75 -8.01
C ILE A 124 10.65 -0.77 -9.54
N ALA A 125 9.45 -0.63 -10.11
CA ALA A 125 9.27 -0.47 -11.55
C ALA A 125 10.05 0.74 -12.10
N GLY A 126 9.98 1.88 -11.43
CA GLY A 126 10.74 3.08 -11.81
C GLY A 126 12.25 2.92 -11.70
N ILE A 127 12.74 2.17 -10.71
CA ILE A 127 14.17 1.84 -10.60
C ILE A 127 14.60 0.99 -11.80
N LEU A 128 13.86 -0.07 -12.13
CA LEU A 128 14.17 -0.96 -13.24
C LEU A 128 14.00 -0.28 -14.61
N GLU A 129 13.11 0.71 -14.72
CA GLU A 129 12.99 1.57 -15.91
C GLU A 129 14.23 2.44 -16.09
N GLY A 130 14.69 3.12 -15.04
CA GLY A 130 15.93 3.90 -15.09
C GLY A 130 17.18 3.07 -15.39
N GLU A 131 17.16 1.78 -15.07
CA GLU A 131 18.21 0.81 -15.42
C GLU A 131 18.08 0.23 -16.84
N GLY A 132 16.98 0.53 -17.54
CA GLY A 132 16.69 0.01 -18.89
C GLY A 132 16.22 -1.46 -18.92
N ALA A 133 15.97 -2.08 -17.76
CA ALA A 133 15.49 -3.46 -17.67
C ALA A 133 13.97 -3.56 -17.92
N PHE A 134 13.22 -2.52 -17.56
CA PHE A 134 11.77 -2.48 -17.68
C PHE A 134 11.31 -1.31 -18.55
N ASP A 135 10.43 -1.57 -19.50
CA ASP A 135 9.87 -0.59 -20.41
C ASP A 135 8.35 -0.52 -20.19
N PRO A 136 7.83 0.57 -19.60
CA PRO A 136 6.40 0.73 -19.38
C PRO A 136 5.57 0.66 -20.67
N GLU A 137 6.09 1.09 -21.80
CA GLU A 137 5.31 1.14 -23.04
C GLU A 137 5.32 -0.19 -23.80
N ALA A 138 6.17 -1.14 -23.39
CA ALA A 138 6.20 -2.47 -23.96
C ALA A 138 4.91 -3.26 -23.68
N PRO A 139 4.51 -4.16 -24.61
CA PRO A 139 3.42 -5.08 -24.36
C PRO A 139 3.77 -6.03 -23.20
N VAL A 140 2.78 -6.39 -22.38
CA VAL A 140 2.93 -7.36 -21.28
C VAL A 140 3.57 -8.66 -21.77
N THR A 141 3.19 -9.11 -22.97
CA THR A 141 3.68 -10.34 -23.60
C THR A 141 5.18 -10.34 -23.94
N LYS A 142 5.86 -9.18 -23.90
CA LYS A 142 7.34 -9.10 -23.95
C LYS A 142 7.97 -9.81 -22.76
N TYR A 143 7.38 -9.67 -21.58
CA TYR A 143 7.91 -10.19 -20.31
C TYR A 143 7.21 -11.51 -19.88
N ILE A 144 5.91 -11.62 -20.18
CA ILE A 144 5.08 -12.78 -19.83
C ILE A 144 4.37 -13.26 -21.12
N PRO A 145 5.04 -14.00 -22.01
CA PRO A 145 4.43 -14.53 -23.23
C PRO A 145 3.15 -15.35 -22.96
N GLU A 146 3.07 -15.98 -21.79
CA GLU A 146 1.93 -16.78 -21.35
C GLU A 146 0.65 -15.95 -21.13
N ALA A 147 0.74 -14.61 -21.07
CA ALA A 147 -0.40 -13.71 -20.93
C ALA A 147 -1.24 -13.56 -22.19
N LYS A 148 -0.80 -14.08 -23.35
CA LYS A 148 -1.46 -13.88 -24.66
C LYS A 148 -2.95 -14.23 -24.69
N GLY A 149 -3.39 -15.22 -23.92
CA GLY A 149 -4.81 -15.64 -23.83
C GLY A 149 -5.62 -14.99 -22.71
N SER A 150 -5.02 -14.06 -21.97
CA SER A 150 -5.65 -13.37 -20.84
C SER A 150 -6.06 -11.95 -21.21
N ALA A 151 -6.69 -11.25 -20.27
CA ALA A 151 -6.99 -9.82 -20.36
C ALA A 151 -5.78 -8.93 -20.60
N TYR A 152 -4.57 -9.45 -20.37
CA TYR A 152 -3.32 -8.71 -20.48
C TYR A 152 -2.58 -8.95 -21.80
N GLY A 153 -3.08 -9.85 -22.65
CA GLY A 153 -2.36 -10.31 -23.84
C GLY A 153 -1.99 -9.21 -24.85
N ASP A 154 -2.81 -8.16 -24.92
CA ASP A 154 -2.61 -6.98 -25.75
C ASP A 154 -2.52 -5.67 -24.95
N ALA A 155 -2.35 -5.75 -23.63
CA ALA A 155 -2.09 -4.59 -22.79
C ALA A 155 -0.59 -4.24 -22.77
N SER A 156 -0.26 -2.95 -22.59
CA SER A 156 1.09 -2.51 -22.23
C SER A 156 1.30 -2.56 -20.73
N ALA A 157 2.57 -2.60 -20.30
CA ALA A 157 2.91 -2.48 -18.88
C ALA A 157 2.45 -1.14 -18.27
N ARG A 158 2.29 -0.10 -19.09
CA ARG A 158 1.73 1.21 -18.77
C ARG A 158 0.26 1.11 -18.38
N HIS A 159 -0.54 0.34 -19.12
CA HIS A 159 -1.93 0.08 -18.74
C HIS A 159 -2.01 -0.64 -17.38
N VAL A 160 -1.08 -1.56 -17.13
CA VAL A 160 -0.95 -2.27 -15.85
C VAL A 160 -0.60 -1.30 -14.71
N LEU A 161 0.40 -0.43 -14.90
CA LEU A 161 0.83 0.60 -13.94
C LEU A 161 -0.29 1.58 -13.58
N ASP A 162 -1.04 2.03 -14.58
CA ASP A 162 -2.03 3.10 -14.44
C ASP A 162 -3.44 2.59 -14.11
N MET A 163 -3.58 1.29 -13.84
CA MET A 163 -4.87 0.65 -13.54
C MET A 163 -5.91 0.90 -14.63
N SER A 164 -5.49 0.85 -15.90
CA SER A 164 -6.33 1.10 -17.06
C SER A 164 -6.44 -0.11 -17.99
N VAL A 165 -6.06 -1.29 -17.50
CA VAL A 165 -6.41 -2.55 -18.14
C VAL A 165 -7.94 -2.72 -18.06
N SER A 166 -8.58 -2.89 -19.21
CA SER A 166 -9.97 -3.29 -19.35
C SER A 166 -10.17 -4.73 -18.85
N LEU A 167 -10.29 -4.88 -17.54
CA LEU A 167 -10.28 -6.17 -16.84
C LEU A 167 -11.68 -6.51 -16.31
N ASP A 168 -12.21 -7.67 -16.69
CA ASP A 168 -13.48 -8.21 -16.17
C ASP A 168 -13.23 -8.90 -14.83
N PHE A 169 -13.12 -8.06 -13.80
CA PHE A 169 -12.88 -8.47 -12.43
C PHE A 169 -13.56 -7.46 -11.51
N GLU A 170 -14.13 -7.92 -10.41
CA GLU A 170 -14.72 -7.06 -9.38
C GLU A 170 -14.11 -7.42 -8.04
N GLU A 171 -13.72 -6.41 -7.26
CA GLU A 171 -13.19 -6.59 -5.91
C GLU A 171 -14.30 -6.63 -4.86
N ALA A 172 -15.14 -7.67 -4.93
CA ALA A 172 -16.20 -7.89 -3.95
C ALA A 172 -15.59 -8.41 -2.62
N TYR A 173 -15.14 -7.48 -1.77
CA TYR A 173 -14.39 -7.76 -0.53
C TYR A 173 -15.10 -8.70 0.46
N LEU A 174 -16.43 -8.71 0.43
CA LEU A 174 -17.31 -9.41 1.36
C LEU A 174 -17.99 -10.65 0.75
N ASP A 175 -17.82 -10.90 -0.55
CA ASP A 175 -18.41 -12.06 -1.23
C ASP A 175 -17.40 -13.22 -1.27
N ALA A 176 -17.72 -14.29 -0.53
CA ALA A 176 -16.91 -15.49 -0.36
C ALA A 176 -16.82 -16.39 -1.61
N GLU A 177 -17.73 -16.22 -2.56
CA GLU A 177 -17.81 -17.02 -3.80
C GLU A 177 -17.37 -16.24 -5.04
N SER A 178 -17.07 -14.95 -4.89
CA SER A 178 -16.62 -14.08 -5.98
C SER A 178 -15.28 -14.51 -6.61
N ALA A 179 -15.00 -13.99 -7.79
CA ALA A 179 -13.66 -14.06 -8.40
C ALA A 179 -12.59 -13.48 -7.47
N PHE A 180 -12.94 -12.50 -6.63
CA PHE A 180 -12.04 -11.93 -5.62
C PHE A 180 -11.73 -12.91 -4.47
N ALA A 181 -12.68 -13.76 -4.08
CA ALA A 181 -12.41 -14.83 -3.13
C ALA A 181 -11.51 -15.92 -3.71
N ARG A 182 -11.71 -16.33 -4.98
CA ARG A 182 -10.77 -17.20 -5.70
C ARG A 182 -9.37 -16.59 -5.77
N TYR A 183 -9.27 -15.32 -6.13
CA TYR A 183 -8.02 -14.56 -6.10
C TYR A 183 -7.33 -14.61 -4.73
N ARG A 184 -8.05 -14.41 -3.62
CA ARG A 184 -7.49 -14.51 -2.27
C ARG A 184 -7.08 -15.94 -1.87
N ARG A 185 -7.79 -16.96 -2.36
CA ARG A 185 -7.41 -18.37 -2.17
C ARG A 185 -6.13 -18.73 -2.93
N ALA A 186 -5.98 -18.23 -4.16
CA ALA A 186 -4.77 -18.41 -4.98
C ALA A 186 -3.50 -17.85 -4.31
N THR A 187 -3.67 -17.07 -3.24
CA THR A 187 -2.60 -16.37 -2.54
C THR A 187 -2.40 -16.88 -1.15
N LEU A 188 -3.14 -17.94 -0.78
CA LEU A 188 -3.17 -18.53 0.56
C LEU A 188 -3.66 -17.58 1.65
N TRP A 189 -4.40 -16.52 1.29
CA TRP A 189 -4.92 -15.52 2.23
C TRP A 189 -6.32 -15.84 2.75
N ASN A 190 -6.95 -16.87 2.17
CA ASN A 190 -8.23 -17.44 2.58
C ASN A 190 -8.10 -18.98 2.67
N PRO A 191 -8.92 -19.63 3.52
CA PRO A 191 -9.02 -21.08 3.53
C PRO A 191 -9.40 -21.65 2.15
N GLY A 192 -8.99 -22.89 1.87
CA GLY A 192 -9.26 -23.56 0.59
C GLY A 192 -8.35 -23.14 -0.57
N GLY A 193 -7.22 -22.48 -0.28
CA GLY A 193 -6.15 -22.23 -1.25
C GLY A 193 -5.23 -23.44 -1.47
N GLY A 194 -4.19 -23.24 -2.30
CA GLY A 194 -3.13 -24.25 -2.52
C GLY A 194 -3.36 -25.19 -3.71
N THR A 195 -4.38 -24.92 -4.53
CA THR A 195 -4.69 -25.69 -5.76
C THR A 195 -4.47 -24.90 -7.05
N GLU A 196 -4.33 -23.58 -6.93
CA GLU A 196 -4.09 -22.64 -8.02
C GLU A 196 -3.12 -21.57 -7.49
N SER A 197 -2.06 -21.28 -8.25
CA SER A 197 -1.14 -20.21 -7.90
C SER A 197 -1.70 -18.83 -8.27
N LEU A 198 -1.15 -17.78 -7.66
CA LEU A 198 -1.52 -16.40 -8.00
C LEU A 198 -1.25 -16.12 -9.48
N ARG A 199 -0.13 -16.61 -10.00
CA ARG A 199 0.22 -16.46 -11.42
C ARG A 199 -0.81 -17.14 -12.31
N GLU A 200 -1.15 -18.40 -12.03
CA GLU A 200 -2.17 -19.14 -12.78
C GLU A 200 -3.50 -18.38 -12.79
N PHE A 201 -3.97 -17.97 -11.61
CA PHE A 201 -5.20 -17.21 -11.47
C PHE A 201 -5.23 -15.95 -12.35
N ILE A 202 -4.17 -15.12 -12.28
CA ILE A 202 -4.09 -13.85 -13.04
C ILE A 202 -4.22 -14.10 -14.54
N LEU A 203 -3.62 -15.18 -15.04
CA LEU A 203 -3.65 -15.52 -16.47
C LEU A 203 -5.02 -16.05 -16.93
N THR A 204 -5.94 -16.39 -16.01
CA THR A 204 -7.32 -16.77 -16.36
C THR A 204 -8.25 -15.58 -16.59
N LEU A 205 -7.88 -14.39 -16.10
CA LEU A 205 -8.74 -13.21 -16.14
C LEU A 205 -9.01 -12.78 -17.58
N GLN A 206 -10.26 -12.38 -17.85
CA GLN A 206 -10.72 -11.98 -19.17
C GLN A 206 -10.89 -10.46 -19.25
N ARG A 207 -10.81 -9.93 -20.48
CA ARG A 207 -11.00 -8.50 -20.73
C ARG A 207 -12.47 -8.15 -20.91
N LEU A 208 -12.82 -6.92 -20.57
CA LEU A 208 -14.08 -6.32 -20.99
C LEU A 208 -13.98 -5.89 -22.47
N ALA A 209 -15.12 -5.48 -23.05
CA ALA A 209 -15.18 -5.03 -24.45
C ALA A 209 -14.49 -3.67 -24.69
N GLU A 210 -14.33 -2.84 -23.65
CA GLU A 210 -13.68 -1.53 -23.72
C GLU A 210 -12.17 -1.67 -24.05
N PRO A 211 -11.56 -0.81 -24.87
CA PRO A 211 -10.12 -0.76 -25.03
C PRO A 211 -9.36 -0.41 -23.74
N HIS A 212 -8.14 -0.91 -23.59
CA HIS A 212 -7.24 -0.48 -22.51
C HIS A 212 -6.96 1.02 -22.56
N GLY A 213 -6.56 1.60 -21.43
CA GLY A 213 -6.22 3.02 -21.31
C GLY A 213 -7.44 3.94 -21.18
N GLN A 214 -8.64 3.48 -21.53
CA GLN A 214 -9.82 4.35 -21.51
C GLN A 214 -10.29 4.67 -20.10
N THR A 215 -10.44 3.71 -19.21
CA THR A 215 -11.01 3.99 -17.89
C THR A 215 -10.10 3.52 -16.79
N PHE A 216 -9.92 4.37 -15.76
CA PHE A 216 -9.29 3.96 -14.53
C PHE A 216 -10.22 2.98 -13.79
N ARG A 217 -9.75 1.74 -13.62
CA ARG A 217 -10.41 0.68 -12.86
C ARG A 217 -9.44 0.11 -11.86
N TYR A 218 -9.68 0.42 -10.59
CA TYR A 218 -8.89 -0.12 -9.52
C TYR A 218 -9.05 -1.64 -9.44
N ARG A 219 -7.97 -2.38 -9.74
CA ARG A 219 -7.95 -3.85 -9.76
C ARG A 219 -6.60 -4.38 -9.28
N SER A 220 -6.59 -5.05 -8.14
CA SER A 220 -5.40 -5.62 -7.49
C SER A 220 -4.62 -6.61 -8.36
N PRO A 221 -5.26 -7.45 -9.20
CA PRO A 221 -4.52 -8.32 -10.13
C PRO A 221 -3.54 -7.56 -11.04
N ASN A 222 -3.82 -6.30 -11.42
CA ASN A 222 -2.88 -5.49 -12.18
C ASN A 222 -1.56 -5.30 -11.42
N SER A 223 -1.61 -5.13 -10.10
CA SER A 223 -0.39 -4.92 -9.31
C SER A 223 0.39 -6.21 -9.09
N ASP A 224 -0.28 -7.34 -8.90
CA ASP A 224 0.42 -8.64 -8.84
C ASP A 224 1.05 -9.03 -10.17
N LEU A 225 0.37 -8.74 -11.28
CA LEU A 225 0.97 -8.86 -12.61
C LEU A 225 2.18 -7.94 -12.76
N LEU A 226 2.13 -6.70 -12.23
CA LEU A 226 3.30 -5.82 -12.21
C LEU A 226 4.46 -6.48 -11.46
N GLY A 227 4.23 -7.08 -10.29
CA GLY A 227 5.25 -7.87 -9.60
C GLY A 227 5.90 -8.93 -10.50
N LEU A 228 5.09 -9.73 -11.18
CA LEU A 228 5.57 -10.75 -12.13
C LEU A 228 6.35 -10.15 -13.30
N LEU A 229 5.91 -9.00 -13.84
CA LEU A 229 6.63 -8.29 -14.91
C LEU A 229 8.03 -7.87 -14.45
N LEU A 230 8.17 -7.36 -13.23
CA LEU A 230 9.45 -6.90 -12.68
C LEU A 230 10.39 -8.06 -12.38
N GLU A 231 9.87 -9.20 -11.90
CA GLU A 231 10.66 -10.42 -11.73
C GLU A 231 11.16 -10.95 -13.09
N ARG A 232 10.30 -10.96 -14.12
CA ARG A 232 10.68 -11.37 -15.48
C ARG A 232 11.67 -10.43 -16.14
N ALA A 233 11.51 -9.12 -15.92
CA ALA A 233 12.40 -8.09 -16.48
C ALA A 233 13.81 -8.13 -15.87
N SER A 234 13.91 -8.44 -14.57
CA SER A 234 15.18 -8.42 -13.83
C SER A 234 15.84 -9.79 -13.69
N GLY A 235 15.08 -10.88 -13.78
CA GLY A 235 15.53 -12.23 -13.43
C GLY A 235 15.67 -12.47 -11.92
N GLN A 236 15.24 -11.52 -11.07
CA GLN A 236 15.31 -11.62 -9.61
C GLN A 236 13.91 -11.75 -9.01
N ARG A 237 13.81 -12.35 -7.81
CA ARG A 237 12.54 -12.37 -7.07
C ARG A 237 12.22 -10.98 -6.52
N PHE A 238 10.95 -10.65 -6.39
CA PHE A 238 10.49 -9.37 -5.89
C PHE A 238 11.01 -9.00 -4.49
N PRO A 239 11.02 -9.90 -3.46
CA PRO A 239 11.62 -9.55 -2.17
C PRO A 239 13.11 -9.20 -2.27
N ASP A 240 13.85 -9.81 -3.20
CA ASP A 240 15.27 -9.53 -3.43
C ASP A 240 15.44 -8.17 -4.13
N LEU A 241 14.62 -7.88 -5.15
CA LEU A 241 14.55 -6.55 -5.77
C LEU A 241 14.22 -5.46 -4.74
N MET A 242 13.19 -5.67 -3.93
CA MET A 242 12.79 -4.72 -2.89
C MET A 242 13.93 -4.49 -1.91
N ARG A 243 14.61 -5.56 -1.47
CA ARG A 243 15.75 -5.46 -0.56
C ARG A 243 16.89 -4.66 -1.17
N GLU A 244 17.38 -5.09 -2.34
CA GLU A 244 18.61 -4.57 -2.95
C GLU A 244 18.44 -3.17 -3.51
N LYS A 245 17.32 -2.91 -4.18
CA LYS A 245 17.12 -1.70 -4.97
C LYS A 245 16.44 -0.58 -4.19
N LEU A 246 15.61 -0.91 -3.20
CA LEU A 246 14.86 0.06 -2.41
C LEU A 246 15.25 0.05 -0.93
N TRP A 247 15.12 -1.07 -0.24
CA TRP A 247 15.16 -1.14 1.22
C TRP A 247 16.53 -0.75 1.79
N LEU A 248 17.60 -1.34 1.27
CA LEU A 248 18.96 -1.01 1.70
C LEU A 248 19.36 0.42 1.30
N PRO A 249 19.19 0.88 0.04
CA PRO A 249 19.53 2.25 -0.34
C PRO A 249 18.73 3.33 0.40
N LEU A 250 17.47 3.05 0.75
CA LEU A 250 16.61 3.95 1.53
C LEU A 250 17.15 4.18 2.95
N GLY A 251 17.99 3.27 3.45
CA GLY A 251 18.38 3.24 4.86
C GLY A 251 17.22 2.84 5.76
N ALA A 252 16.34 1.94 5.26
CA ALA A 252 15.28 1.37 6.08
C ALA A 252 15.89 0.61 7.26
N VAL A 253 15.30 0.80 8.44
CA VAL A 253 15.90 0.33 9.69
C VAL A 253 15.38 -1.04 10.07
N SER A 254 14.09 -1.28 9.88
CA SER A 254 13.46 -2.54 10.26
C SER A 254 13.34 -3.46 9.05
N GLU A 255 13.34 -4.76 9.31
CA GLU A 255 13.03 -5.72 8.26
C GLU A 255 11.62 -5.52 7.74
N ALA A 256 11.41 -5.74 6.45
CA ALA A 256 10.08 -5.86 5.87
C ALA A 256 9.75 -7.33 5.60
N SER A 257 8.49 -7.61 5.29
CA SER A 257 8.08 -8.89 4.73
C SER A 257 7.06 -8.69 3.63
N ILE A 258 6.91 -9.70 2.78
CA ILE A 258 5.87 -9.74 1.76
C ILE A 258 5.20 -11.11 1.76
N GLY A 259 3.86 -11.16 1.76
CA GLY A 259 3.10 -12.39 1.59
C GLY A 259 3.44 -13.09 0.26
N VAL A 260 3.50 -14.42 0.27
CA VAL A 260 3.76 -15.24 -0.92
C VAL A 260 2.74 -16.36 -1.07
N ASP A 261 2.47 -16.78 -2.31
CA ASP A 261 1.62 -17.94 -2.60
C ASP A 261 2.38 -19.27 -2.49
N MET A 262 1.75 -20.35 -2.97
CA MET A 262 2.32 -21.70 -2.96
C MET A 262 3.57 -21.88 -3.84
N GLU A 263 3.79 -21.01 -4.83
CA GLU A 263 4.99 -21.01 -5.70
C GLU A 263 6.06 -20.03 -5.21
N GLY A 264 5.77 -19.28 -4.14
CA GLY A 264 6.65 -18.21 -3.67
C GLY A 264 6.48 -16.88 -4.42
N THR A 265 5.41 -16.75 -5.22
CA THR A 265 5.04 -15.52 -5.95
C THR A 265 4.62 -14.44 -4.96
N ALA A 266 5.25 -13.27 -5.07
CA ALA A 266 5.03 -12.17 -4.13
C ALA A 266 3.68 -11.46 -4.33
N ARG A 267 2.97 -11.21 -3.22
CA ARG A 267 1.73 -10.41 -3.17
C ARG A 267 2.00 -8.92 -3.24
N THR A 268 2.46 -8.45 -4.39
CA THR A 268 2.81 -7.05 -4.62
C THR A 268 1.59 -6.11 -4.62
N ALA A 269 0.39 -6.65 -4.80
CA ALA A 269 -0.84 -5.87 -4.69
C ALA A 269 -1.20 -5.45 -3.25
N GLY A 270 -0.72 -6.16 -2.22
CA GLY A 270 -1.18 -5.87 -0.86
C GLY A 270 -0.40 -6.50 0.30
N GLY A 271 0.60 -7.34 0.03
CA GLY A 271 1.20 -8.22 1.02
C GLY A 271 2.40 -7.68 1.77
N ILE A 272 2.80 -6.43 1.54
CA ILE A 272 3.97 -5.85 2.20
C ILE A 272 3.63 -5.49 3.64
N SER A 273 4.52 -5.82 4.57
CA SER A 273 4.48 -5.36 5.97
C SER A 273 5.76 -4.62 6.33
N VAL A 274 5.62 -3.40 6.85
CA VAL A 274 6.73 -2.49 7.21
C VAL A 274 6.42 -1.76 8.52
N THR A 275 7.40 -1.07 9.10
CA THR A 275 7.14 -0.15 10.22
C THR A 275 6.59 1.19 9.72
N PRO A 276 5.86 1.95 10.57
CA PRO A 276 5.37 3.29 10.23
C PRO A 276 6.47 4.25 9.76
N ARG A 277 7.64 4.21 10.40
CA ARG A 277 8.77 5.07 10.06
C ARG A 277 9.43 4.71 8.74
N ASP A 278 9.60 3.42 8.45
CA ASP A 278 10.14 3.02 7.16
C ASP A 278 9.16 3.33 6.02
N LEU A 279 7.84 3.27 6.27
CA LEU A 279 6.85 3.75 5.31
C LEU A 279 6.95 5.28 5.10
N ALA A 280 7.12 6.05 6.18
CA ALA A 280 7.31 7.50 6.07
C ALA A 280 8.59 7.87 5.31
N ARG A 281 9.68 7.10 5.47
CA ARG A 281 10.92 7.27 4.68
C ARG A 281 10.68 7.09 3.18
N ILE A 282 9.84 6.14 2.78
CA ILE A 282 9.44 6.00 1.36
C ILE A 282 8.74 7.27 0.87
N GLY A 283 7.80 7.80 1.65
CA GLY A 283 7.11 9.05 1.31
C GLY A 283 8.07 10.24 1.19
N GLU A 284 9.02 10.37 2.12
CA GLU A 284 10.03 11.43 2.07
C GLU A 284 10.96 11.29 0.85
N MET A 285 11.37 10.06 0.50
CA MET A 285 12.14 9.81 -0.72
C MET A 285 11.37 10.26 -1.97
N MET A 286 10.08 9.95 -2.06
CA MET A 286 9.22 10.41 -3.17
C MET A 286 9.08 11.93 -3.18
N ARG A 287 8.92 12.57 -2.01
CA ARG A 287 8.87 14.02 -1.88
C ARG A 287 10.16 14.69 -2.37
N GLN A 288 11.30 14.05 -2.11
CA GLN A 288 12.64 14.49 -2.53
C GLN A 288 13.02 14.03 -3.95
N GLY A 289 12.04 13.78 -4.82
CA GLY A 289 12.29 13.46 -6.23
C GLY A 289 13.03 12.15 -6.44
N GLY A 290 12.87 11.18 -5.52
CA GLY A 290 13.52 9.87 -5.58
C GLY A 290 14.86 9.77 -4.88
N THR A 291 15.23 10.77 -4.07
CA THR A 291 16.50 10.81 -3.33
C THR A 291 16.30 10.50 -1.85
N ALA A 292 17.16 9.67 -1.28
CA ALA A 292 17.27 9.47 0.16
C ALA A 292 18.75 9.38 0.56
N ASN A 293 19.10 9.90 1.74
CA ASN A 293 20.48 9.87 2.27
C ASN A 293 21.53 10.40 1.27
N GLY A 294 21.20 11.44 0.50
CA GLY A 294 22.08 12.03 -0.52
C GLY A 294 22.28 11.17 -1.78
N ARG A 295 21.57 10.04 -1.92
CA ARG A 295 21.63 9.14 -3.08
C ARG A 295 20.30 9.13 -3.82
N ARG A 296 20.35 9.28 -5.14
CA ARG A 296 19.20 9.02 -6.01
C ARG A 296 18.94 7.51 -6.09
N ILE A 297 17.76 7.10 -5.67
CA ILE A 297 17.28 5.72 -5.71
C ILE A 297 16.36 5.56 -6.94
N VAL A 298 15.38 6.44 -7.07
CA VAL A 298 14.42 6.45 -8.18
C VAL A 298 14.78 7.58 -9.15
N PRO A 299 14.71 7.37 -10.47
CA PRO A 299 14.88 8.46 -11.44
C PRO A 299 13.93 9.62 -11.17
N GLU A 300 14.44 10.85 -11.21
CA GLU A 300 13.61 12.05 -11.00
C GLU A 300 12.46 12.13 -11.99
N ALA A 301 12.72 11.74 -13.24
CA ALA A 301 11.74 11.73 -14.31
C ALA A 301 10.56 10.81 -13.97
N TRP A 302 10.83 9.62 -13.42
CA TRP A 302 9.79 8.70 -12.97
C TRP A 302 8.97 9.29 -11.82
N VAL A 303 9.63 9.91 -10.83
CA VAL A 303 8.92 10.52 -9.69
C VAL A 303 8.05 11.68 -10.16
N ARG A 304 8.59 12.57 -11.01
CA ARG A 304 7.84 13.70 -11.58
C ARG A 304 6.67 13.23 -12.44
N ASP A 305 6.86 12.19 -13.25
CA ASP A 305 5.79 11.55 -14.00
C ASP A 305 4.69 11.01 -13.08
N THR A 306 5.09 10.34 -12.00
CA THR A 306 4.18 9.75 -11.01
C THR A 306 3.34 10.79 -10.27
N THR A 307 3.96 11.88 -9.81
CA THR A 307 3.34 12.78 -8.82
C THR A 307 2.85 14.10 -9.42
N VAL A 308 3.31 14.48 -10.62
CA VAL A 308 3.03 15.81 -11.19
C VAL A 308 2.51 15.75 -12.62
N THR A 309 3.25 15.13 -13.55
CA THR A 309 3.01 15.34 -14.99
C THR A 309 2.17 14.25 -15.64
N GLY A 310 2.21 13.03 -15.11
CA GLY A 310 1.52 11.87 -15.69
C GLY A 310 0.12 11.63 -15.11
N GLY A 311 -0.53 10.59 -15.64
CA GLY A 311 -1.90 10.19 -15.31
C GLY A 311 -2.93 10.87 -16.21
N SER A 312 -3.89 10.09 -16.73
CA SER A 312 -4.97 10.63 -17.58
C SER A 312 -6.11 11.16 -16.71
N SER A 313 -6.45 12.44 -16.91
CA SER A 313 -7.62 13.04 -16.28
C SER A 313 -8.92 12.45 -16.82
N GLU A 314 -8.96 12.14 -18.10
CA GLU A 314 -10.12 11.58 -18.80
C GLU A 314 -10.44 10.17 -18.31
N ALA A 315 -9.40 9.33 -18.14
CA ALA A 315 -9.57 7.99 -17.59
C ALA A 315 -10.03 8.02 -16.13
N TRP A 316 -9.53 8.97 -15.35
CA TRP A 316 -9.99 9.19 -13.97
C TRP A 316 -11.45 9.63 -13.91
N GLN A 317 -11.88 10.57 -14.76
CA GLN A 317 -13.26 11.05 -14.84
C GLN A 317 -14.27 9.97 -15.27
N ARG A 318 -13.82 8.92 -15.96
CA ARG A 318 -14.64 7.73 -16.27
C ARG A 318 -14.65 6.68 -15.14
N GLY A 319 -13.78 6.83 -14.14
CA GLY A 319 -13.64 5.92 -13.01
C GLY A 319 -14.62 6.21 -11.86
N ALA A 320 -14.50 5.43 -10.78
CA ALA A 320 -15.40 5.49 -9.62
C ALA A 320 -14.84 6.27 -8.41
N MET A 321 -13.63 6.81 -8.48
CA MET A 321 -12.94 7.45 -7.34
C MET A 321 -13.16 8.97 -7.25
N LEU A 322 -14.10 9.51 -8.04
CA LEU A 322 -14.44 10.93 -8.03
C LEU A 322 -14.93 11.47 -6.68
N PRO A 323 -15.69 10.71 -5.86
CA PRO A 323 -16.11 11.20 -4.54
C PRO A 323 -14.93 11.53 -3.62
N LEU A 324 -13.86 10.74 -3.67
CA LEU A 324 -12.67 10.96 -2.84
C LEU A 324 -11.75 12.06 -3.44
N PHE A 325 -11.47 12.00 -4.74
CA PHE A 325 -10.66 13.01 -5.44
C PHE A 325 -11.34 13.50 -6.73
N PRO A 326 -12.18 14.55 -6.66
CA PRO A 326 -12.94 15.03 -7.82
C PRO A 326 -12.06 15.49 -9.00
N LYS A 327 -10.86 16.00 -8.69
CA LYS A 327 -9.85 16.44 -9.67
C LYS A 327 -8.64 15.50 -9.70
N GLY A 328 -8.79 14.30 -9.18
CA GLY A 328 -7.70 13.35 -9.04
C GLY A 328 -7.18 12.81 -10.36
N ARG A 329 -6.06 12.09 -10.26
CA ARG A 329 -5.50 11.26 -11.32
C ARG A 329 -4.85 10.04 -10.70
N TYR A 330 -4.58 9.03 -11.52
CA TYR A 330 -3.82 7.86 -11.11
C TYR A 330 -2.67 7.62 -12.07
N ARG A 331 -1.46 7.42 -11.53
CA ARG A 331 -0.25 7.20 -12.32
C ARG A 331 0.72 6.34 -11.54
N ASN A 332 1.31 5.32 -12.18
CA ASN A 332 2.32 4.46 -11.56
C ASN A 332 1.93 3.95 -10.16
N LYS A 333 0.70 3.48 -9.98
CA LYS A 333 0.20 3.00 -8.68
C LYS A 333 0.09 4.05 -7.55
N TRP A 334 0.08 5.34 -7.87
CA TRP A 334 -0.13 6.43 -6.92
C TRP A 334 -1.38 7.24 -7.27
N TYR A 335 -2.10 7.68 -6.23
CA TYR A 335 -3.19 8.63 -6.34
C TYR A 335 -2.63 10.05 -6.29
N GLN A 336 -2.96 10.87 -7.28
CA GLN A 336 -2.81 12.32 -7.21
C GLN A 336 -4.16 12.90 -6.79
N THR A 337 -4.17 13.70 -5.73
CA THR A 337 -5.42 14.23 -5.15
C THR A 337 -6.11 15.29 -6.01
N GLY A 338 -5.32 16.02 -6.80
CA GLY A 338 -5.78 17.19 -7.56
C GLY A 338 -5.99 18.45 -6.69
N PHE A 339 -5.53 18.43 -5.44
CA PHE A 339 -5.54 19.59 -4.54
C PHE A 339 -4.43 20.60 -4.90
N GLU A 340 -4.60 21.86 -4.49
CA GLU A 340 -3.66 22.95 -4.81
C GLU A 340 -2.28 22.79 -4.16
N ASN A 341 -2.19 22.02 -3.07
CA ASN A 341 -0.93 21.66 -2.43
C ASN A 341 -0.14 20.60 -3.22
N GLY A 342 -0.72 20.03 -4.28
CA GLY A 342 -0.10 18.98 -5.09
C GLY A 342 0.01 17.64 -4.36
N ALA A 343 -0.82 17.40 -3.34
CA ALA A 343 -0.74 16.19 -2.55
C ALA A 343 -0.98 14.92 -3.36
N TYR A 344 -0.30 13.85 -2.97
CA TYR A 344 -0.44 12.52 -3.54
C TYR A 344 -0.33 11.46 -2.44
N CYS A 345 -0.87 10.27 -2.70
CA CYS A 345 -0.89 9.23 -1.69
C CYS A 345 -0.92 7.80 -2.24
N GLY A 346 -0.53 6.86 -1.38
CA GLY A 346 -0.90 5.45 -1.46
C GLY A 346 -2.02 5.16 -0.46
N ILE A 347 -2.99 4.35 -0.86
CA ILE A 347 -4.17 4.01 -0.06
C ILE A 347 -4.30 2.49 0.02
N GLY A 348 -4.55 1.96 1.22
CA GLY A 348 -4.82 0.56 1.49
C GLY A 348 -6.07 0.39 2.35
N ILE A 349 -6.78 -0.72 2.11
CA ILE A 349 -7.98 -1.10 2.87
C ILE A 349 -7.71 -1.14 4.38
N HIS A 350 -8.77 -0.99 5.16
CA HIS A 350 -8.74 -0.90 6.62
C HIS A 350 -7.95 0.32 7.15
N GLY A 351 -7.78 1.37 6.33
CA GLY A 351 -7.21 2.65 6.74
C GLY A 351 -5.69 2.77 6.66
N GLN A 352 -5.04 2.16 5.66
CA GLN A 352 -3.61 2.35 5.43
C GLN A 352 -3.36 3.53 4.51
N TRP A 353 -2.53 4.48 4.93
CA TRP A 353 -2.23 5.67 4.16
C TRP A 353 -0.73 6.00 4.20
N LEU A 354 -0.20 6.32 3.04
CA LEU A 354 1.02 7.10 2.89
C LEU A 354 0.65 8.38 2.14
N TYR A 355 0.49 9.48 2.86
CA TYR A 355 0.11 10.78 2.32
C TYR A 355 1.31 11.72 2.29
N VAL A 356 1.47 12.44 1.18
CA VAL A 356 2.55 13.41 0.99
C VAL A 356 1.97 14.73 0.52
N ASP A 357 2.22 15.79 1.30
CA ASP A 357 1.99 17.18 0.90
C ASP A 357 3.34 17.81 0.54
N PRO A 358 3.67 17.94 -0.75
CA PRO A 358 4.96 18.49 -1.16
C PRO A 358 5.08 19.99 -0.85
N LYS A 359 3.98 20.76 -0.88
CA LYS A 359 3.99 22.21 -0.63
C LYS A 359 4.24 22.51 0.84
N ALA A 360 3.63 21.74 1.73
CA ALA A 360 3.88 21.84 3.17
C ALA A 360 5.14 21.08 3.60
N GLU A 361 5.79 20.33 2.72
CA GLU A 361 6.90 19.43 3.05
C GLU A 361 6.56 18.37 4.10
N VAL A 362 5.30 17.91 4.14
CA VAL A 362 4.77 16.97 5.13
C VAL A 362 4.59 15.57 4.53
N VAL A 363 4.97 14.55 5.29
CA VAL A 363 4.69 13.14 5.00
C VAL A 363 4.00 12.51 6.20
N ILE A 364 2.90 11.80 5.95
CA ILE A 364 2.12 11.13 6.99
C ILE A 364 2.00 9.64 6.61
N ALA A 365 2.50 8.77 7.48
CA ALA A 365 2.23 7.34 7.43
C ALA A 365 1.20 7.00 8.52
N LYS A 366 0.00 6.58 8.10
CA LYS A 366 -1.07 6.12 9.01
C LYS A 366 -1.35 4.65 8.73
N MET A 367 -1.31 3.82 9.77
CA MET A 367 -1.64 2.39 9.72
C MET A 367 -2.82 2.15 10.65
N SER A 368 -3.73 1.27 10.27
CA SER A 368 -5.02 1.11 10.98
C SER A 368 -5.57 -0.31 10.86
N SER A 369 -6.46 -0.67 11.77
CA SER A 369 -7.22 -1.93 11.76
C SER A 369 -8.71 -1.65 11.78
N GLN A 370 -9.16 -0.77 10.87
CA GLN A 370 -10.58 -0.42 10.74
C GLN A 370 -11.44 -1.67 10.52
N PRO A 371 -12.65 -1.72 11.09
CA PRO A 371 -13.52 -2.89 10.94
C PRO A 371 -13.87 -3.20 9.49
N GLU A 372 -14.27 -2.18 8.75
CA GLU A 372 -14.60 -2.32 7.34
C GLU A 372 -13.34 -2.19 6.46
N PRO A 373 -13.26 -2.94 5.34
CA PRO A 373 -12.15 -2.81 4.41
C PRO A 373 -12.14 -1.46 3.68
N VAL A 374 -13.32 -0.90 3.40
CA VAL A 374 -13.51 0.39 2.73
C VAL A 374 -14.66 1.12 3.42
N ASP A 375 -14.45 2.39 3.76
CA ASP A 375 -15.43 3.28 4.39
C ASP A 375 -15.28 4.67 3.75
N ASP A 376 -15.99 4.90 2.64
CA ASP A 376 -15.84 6.12 1.84
C ASP A 376 -16.04 7.41 2.66
N PRO A 377 -17.07 7.53 3.54
CA PRO A 377 -17.18 8.68 4.44
C PRO A 377 -15.94 8.88 5.31
N LEU A 378 -15.45 7.83 5.96
CA LEU A 378 -14.27 7.94 6.82
C LEU A 378 -13.00 8.27 6.03
N ASP A 379 -12.85 7.75 4.81
CA ASP A 379 -11.71 8.05 3.94
C ASP A 379 -11.67 9.53 3.56
N ILE A 380 -12.82 10.16 3.30
CA ILE A 380 -12.94 11.61 3.08
C ILE A 380 -12.50 12.39 4.34
N GLU A 381 -12.97 11.97 5.52
CA GLU A 381 -12.56 12.60 6.79
C GLU A 381 -11.06 12.43 7.06
N ILE A 382 -10.46 11.28 6.70
CA ILE A 382 -9.02 11.02 6.84
C ILE A 382 -8.21 11.94 5.92
N VAL A 383 -8.65 12.17 4.69
CA VAL A 383 -8.00 13.13 3.79
C VAL A 383 -8.08 14.54 4.37
N ALA A 384 -9.25 14.96 4.84
CA ALA A 384 -9.42 16.27 5.50
C ALA A 384 -8.55 16.40 6.76
N PHE A 385 -8.40 15.30 7.52
CA PHE A 385 -7.52 15.22 8.68
C PHE A 385 -6.06 15.46 8.27
N PHE A 386 -5.57 14.82 7.21
CA PHE A 386 -4.21 15.02 6.72
C PHE A 386 -3.95 16.45 6.23
N GLU A 387 -4.92 17.07 5.55
CA GLU A 387 -4.82 18.47 5.15
C GLU A 387 -4.79 19.41 6.37
N ALA A 388 -5.63 19.16 7.39
CA ALA A 388 -5.64 19.93 8.63
C ALA A 388 -4.30 19.80 9.37
N LEU A 389 -3.80 18.56 9.51
CA LEU A 389 -2.53 18.29 10.16
C LEU A 389 -1.35 18.97 9.44
N SER A 390 -1.37 18.95 8.10
CA SER A 390 -0.34 19.59 7.28
C SER A 390 -0.35 21.12 7.36
N ARG A 391 -1.48 21.74 7.75
CA ARG A 391 -1.58 23.19 8.02
C ARG A 391 -1.11 23.57 9.41
N ILE A 392 -1.25 22.68 10.39
CA ILE A 392 -0.86 22.92 11.78
C ILE A 392 0.67 22.81 11.95
N ILE A 393 1.31 21.88 11.23
CA ILE A 393 2.75 21.61 11.25
C ILE A 393 3.50 22.48 10.23
#